data_AF-A0A969ZUC8-F1
#
_entry.id   AF-A0A969ZUC8-F1
#
_cell.length_a   1.000
_cell.length_b   1.000
_cell.length_c   1.000
_cell.angle_alpha   90.00
_cell.angle_beta   90.00
_cell.angle_gamma   90.00
#
_symmetry.space_group_name_H-M   'P 1'
#
loop_
_entity.id
_entity.type
_entity.pdbx_description
1 polymer ?
#
loop_
_entity_poly.entity_id
_entity_poly.type
_entity_poly.pdbx_seq_one_letter_code
_entity_poly.pdbx_strand_id
1 'polypeptide(L)'
;MKNKKILLLTLLLASTLIITACAKDKGEVPSDLPPMVMVDGQLYVDTGYVNSNITWDSPDGKIESTVKGSEDPKKDNESNFGKGYEYKKGKPSRINVKIDGRWFIFRSIAISYDGPTEDVAHFVGVIVETREDELIVEIRSIPEEFQYIFKNQEDKLVSLSIENLNHSLDGKTITTEGLPSNIVEVSFDGSLVDKDADILELGQIYDIQVRNLY
;
A
#
# COMPACT_ATOMS: atom_id res chain seq x y z
N MET A 1 30.08 87.35 35.34
CA MET A 1 31.41 87.36 34.66
C MET A 1 31.29 86.63 33.33
N LYS A 2 31.60 87.33 32.22
CA LYS A 2 31.92 86.88 30.83
C LYS A 2 30.92 85.94 30.12
N ASN A 3 30.17 86.41 29.11
CA ASN A 3 30.51 86.44 27.66
C ASN A 3 30.81 85.01 27.10
N LYS A 4 30.17 84.46 26.07
CA LYS A 4 29.84 85.00 24.74
C LYS A 4 28.99 83.99 23.93
N LYS A 5 28.38 84.53 22.89
CA LYS A 5 27.48 84.00 21.83
C LYS A 5 28.01 82.80 21.00
N ILE A 6 27.10 82.28 20.15
CA ILE A 6 27.26 81.61 18.81
C ILE A 6 26.90 80.12 18.88
N LEU A 7 25.70 79.67 18.46
CA LEU A 7 25.08 79.59 17.11
C LEU A 7 25.64 78.42 16.25
N LEU A 8 24.69 77.54 15.87
CA LEU A 8 24.54 76.82 14.60
C LEU A 8 24.90 75.31 14.48
N LEU A 9 23.86 74.57 14.02
CA LEU A 9 23.85 73.59 12.92
C LEU A 9 23.96 72.06 13.20
N THR A 10 22.78 71.43 13.14
CA THR A 10 22.41 70.14 12.48
C THR A 10 23.23 68.85 12.70
N LEU A 11 22.55 67.77 13.08
CA LEU A 11 22.48 66.55 12.24
C LEU A 11 21.31 65.63 12.65
N LEU A 12 20.58 65.16 11.63
CA LEU A 12 19.57 64.10 11.64
C LEU A 12 20.05 62.84 12.40
N LEU A 13 19.15 62.19 13.13
CA LEU A 13 18.89 60.76 12.92
C LEU A 13 17.44 60.44 13.33
N ALA A 14 16.58 60.43 12.32
CA ALA A 14 15.28 59.79 12.40
C ALA A 14 15.46 58.31 12.06
N SER A 15 14.99 57.42 12.93
CA SER A 15 14.54 56.10 12.52
C SER A 15 13.53 55.58 13.53
N THR A 16 12.27 55.89 13.26
CA THR A 16 11.11 55.16 13.75
C THR A 16 11.30 53.67 13.42
N LEU A 17 11.35 52.84 14.47
CA LEU A 17 11.42 51.39 14.33
C LEU A 17 10.04 50.87 13.88
N ILE A 18 9.80 50.86 12.58
CA ILE A 18 8.76 50.05 11.95
C ILE A 18 9.38 48.67 11.74
N ILE A 19 9.08 47.72 12.61
CA ILE A 19 9.29 46.30 12.28
C ILE A 19 7.95 45.75 11.83
N THR A 20 7.77 45.80 10.53
CA THR A 20 6.82 45.02 9.75
C THR A 20 6.94 43.55 10.16
N ALA A 21 5.88 42.96 10.70
CA ALA A 21 5.78 41.52 10.83
C ALA A 21 5.65 40.92 9.43
N CYS A 22 6.76 40.40 8.88
CA CYS A 22 6.70 39.51 7.73
C CYS A 22 5.99 38.22 8.12
N ALA A 23 5.04 37.83 7.27
CA ALA A 23 4.33 36.57 7.32
C ALA A 23 5.30 35.38 7.45
N LYS A 24 5.01 34.48 8.38
CA LYS A 24 5.30 33.06 8.23
C LYS A 24 3.97 32.39 7.95
N ASP A 25 3.59 32.38 6.69
CA ASP A 25 2.65 31.38 6.20
C ASP A 25 3.33 30.03 6.44
N LYS A 26 2.82 29.27 7.40
CA LYS A 26 3.25 27.90 7.64
C LYS A 26 2.62 27.10 6.50
N GLY A 27 3.30 27.06 5.36
CA GLY A 27 2.92 26.17 4.27
C GLY A 27 2.84 24.74 4.80
N GLU A 28 1.64 24.18 4.80
CA GLU A 28 1.46 22.74 4.86
C GLU A 28 2.25 22.15 3.70
N VAL A 29 3.19 21.25 4.00
CA VAL A 29 3.80 20.40 2.98
C VAL A 29 2.66 19.52 2.46
N PRO A 30 2.31 19.57 1.17
CA PRO A 30 1.27 18.70 0.64
C PRO A 30 1.65 17.25 0.93
N SER A 31 0.75 16.49 1.55
CA SER A 31 0.94 15.04 1.72
C SER A 31 0.99 14.38 0.35
N ASP A 32 1.87 13.40 0.18
CA ASP A 32 1.92 12.63 -1.06
C ASP A 32 0.56 11.94 -1.30
N LEU A 33 0.12 11.95 -2.56
CA LEU A 33 -1.04 11.18 -3.00
C LEU A 33 -0.64 9.69 -3.09
N PRO A 34 -1.61 8.76 -3.09
CA PRO A 34 -1.32 7.36 -3.40
C PRO A 34 -0.55 7.24 -4.74
N PRO A 35 0.27 6.19 -4.93
CA PRO A 35 0.96 5.99 -6.19
C PRO A 35 -0.02 5.92 -7.36
N MET A 36 0.24 6.71 -8.39
CA MET A 36 -0.59 6.88 -9.58
C MET A 36 0.27 6.94 -10.83
N VAL A 37 -0.29 6.47 -11.94
CA VAL A 37 0.33 6.51 -13.27
C VAL A 37 -0.72 6.73 -14.34
N MET A 38 -0.40 7.57 -15.33
CA MET A 38 -1.23 7.78 -16.52
C MET A 38 -0.72 6.89 -17.66
N VAL A 39 -1.58 6.05 -18.22
CA VAL A 39 -1.27 5.15 -19.34
C VAL A 39 -2.41 5.16 -20.33
N ASP A 40 -2.10 5.35 -21.62
CA ASP A 40 -3.08 5.40 -22.73
C ASP A 40 -4.29 6.34 -22.45
N GLY A 41 -4.03 7.50 -21.83
CA GLY A 41 -5.02 8.51 -21.48
C GLY A 41 -5.88 8.18 -20.26
N GLN A 42 -5.58 7.09 -19.54
CA GLN A 42 -6.29 6.69 -18.32
C GLN A 42 -5.38 6.78 -17.09
N LEU A 43 -5.90 7.39 -16.02
CA LEU A 43 -5.24 7.46 -14.73
C LEU A 43 -5.54 6.19 -13.92
N TYR A 44 -4.48 5.53 -13.48
CA TYR A 44 -4.53 4.37 -12.61
C TYR A 44 -3.92 4.70 -11.25
N VAL A 45 -4.50 4.12 -10.19
CA VAL A 45 -4.05 4.25 -8.81
C VAL A 45 -3.70 2.87 -8.26
N ASP A 46 -2.65 2.80 -7.46
CA ASP A 46 -2.25 1.59 -6.74
C ASP A 46 -3.39 1.06 -5.87
N THR A 47 -3.61 -0.25 -5.90
CA THR A 47 -4.57 -0.92 -5.03
C THR A 47 -3.94 -1.42 -3.73
N GLY A 48 -2.60 -1.47 -3.67
CA GLY A 48 -1.85 -2.13 -2.60
C GLY A 48 -1.75 -3.65 -2.77
N TYR A 49 -2.34 -4.24 -3.81
CA TYR A 49 -2.30 -5.69 -4.04
C TYR A 49 -1.19 -6.11 -5.00
N VAL A 50 -0.51 -7.20 -4.66
CA VAL A 50 0.45 -7.87 -5.54
C VAL A 50 -0.28 -8.88 -6.43
N ASN A 51 -0.01 -8.80 -7.73
CA ASN A 51 -0.38 -9.82 -8.69
C ASN A 51 0.58 -11.02 -8.55
N SER A 52 0.03 -12.16 -8.16
CA SER A 52 0.76 -13.43 -8.01
C SER A 52 0.49 -14.39 -9.18
N ASN A 53 -0.31 -14.01 -10.17
CA ASN A 53 -0.64 -14.79 -11.36
C ASN A 53 0.06 -14.22 -12.61
N ILE A 54 1.40 -14.19 -12.57
CA ILE A 54 2.21 -13.62 -13.66
C ILE A 54 2.40 -14.67 -14.76
N THR A 55 1.66 -14.49 -15.85
CA THR A 55 1.67 -15.41 -17.01
C THR A 55 2.42 -14.87 -18.23
N TRP A 56 2.97 -13.65 -18.13
CA TRP A 56 3.66 -12.97 -19.23
C TRP A 56 5.17 -12.91 -19.05
N ASP A 57 5.89 -12.84 -20.17
CA ASP A 57 7.35 -12.80 -20.24
C ASP A 57 7.93 -11.39 -20.41
N SER A 58 7.13 -10.44 -20.92
CA SER A 58 7.58 -9.13 -21.36
C SER A 58 6.59 -8.01 -21.01
N PRO A 59 7.07 -6.82 -20.61
CA PRO A 59 6.23 -5.66 -20.32
C PRO A 59 5.67 -5.05 -21.61
N ASP A 60 4.55 -4.32 -21.48
CA ASP A 60 3.96 -3.57 -22.61
C ASP A 60 4.54 -2.17 -22.74
N GLY A 61 5.08 -1.63 -21.64
CA GLY A 61 5.68 -0.30 -21.62
C GLY A 61 6.43 -0.02 -20.34
N LYS A 62 6.86 1.23 -20.21
CA LYS A 62 7.68 1.72 -19.11
C LYS A 62 7.28 3.14 -18.74
N ILE A 63 7.33 3.45 -17.46
CA ILE A 63 7.12 4.81 -16.94
C ILE A 63 8.37 5.64 -17.26
N GLU A 64 8.19 6.71 -18.03
CA GLU A 64 9.29 7.52 -18.60
C GLU A 64 9.53 8.82 -17.82
N SER A 65 8.52 9.34 -17.13
CA SER A 65 8.58 10.63 -16.44
C SER A 65 7.87 10.61 -15.09
N THR A 66 8.12 11.62 -14.26
CA THR A 66 7.48 11.72 -12.95
C THR A 66 7.19 13.17 -12.56
N VAL A 67 6.05 13.37 -11.90
CA VAL A 67 5.65 14.58 -11.18
C VAL A 67 5.95 14.43 -9.69
N LYS A 68 5.62 15.42 -8.86
CA LYS A 68 5.75 15.28 -7.40
C LYS A 68 4.71 14.28 -6.87
N GLY A 69 5.01 13.62 -5.74
CA GLY A 69 4.08 12.69 -5.08
C GLY A 69 2.70 13.30 -4.78
N SER A 70 2.66 14.59 -4.49
CA SER A 70 1.43 15.35 -4.25
C SER A 70 0.66 15.80 -5.51
N GLU A 71 1.08 15.40 -6.71
CA GLU A 71 0.48 15.84 -7.98
C GLU A 71 -0.04 14.64 -8.79
N ASP A 72 -1.20 14.81 -9.44
CA ASP A 72 -1.70 13.83 -10.39
C ASP A 72 -0.84 13.81 -11.67
N PRO A 73 -0.43 12.64 -12.18
CA PRO A 73 0.14 12.51 -13.52
C PRO A 73 -0.84 12.96 -14.61
N LYS A 74 -0.34 13.65 -15.64
CA LYS A 74 -1.19 14.25 -16.69
C LYS A 74 -0.82 13.81 -18.11
N LYS A 75 0.32 13.14 -18.28
CA LYS A 75 0.80 12.64 -19.58
C LYS A 75 0.96 11.14 -19.52
N ASP A 76 0.80 10.47 -20.66
CA ASP A 76 1.08 9.04 -20.74
C ASP A 76 2.53 8.73 -20.33
N ASN A 77 2.68 7.63 -19.59
CA ASN A 77 3.94 7.16 -19.00
C ASN A 77 4.55 8.15 -18.00
N GLU A 78 3.72 8.94 -17.32
CA GLU A 78 4.07 9.80 -16.20
C GLU A 78 3.48 9.22 -14.90
N SER A 79 4.26 9.24 -13.82
CA SER A 79 3.80 8.80 -12.49
C SER A 79 4.10 9.83 -11.41
N ASN A 80 3.52 9.69 -10.22
CA ASN A 80 3.88 10.48 -9.05
C ASN A 80 4.84 9.76 -8.08
N PHE A 81 5.33 8.56 -8.44
CA PHE A 81 6.15 7.70 -7.57
C PHE A 81 7.52 7.34 -8.17
N GLY A 82 7.91 8.00 -9.26
CA GLY A 82 9.20 7.83 -9.92
C GLY A 82 9.09 7.37 -11.38
N LYS A 83 10.21 6.94 -11.94
CA LYS A 83 10.30 6.53 -13.34
C LYS A 83 11.17 5.30 -13.46
N GLY A 84 11.10 4.63 -14.60
CA GLY A 84 11.87 3.43 -14.89
C GLY A 84 11.14 2.12 -14.62
N TYR A 85 9.94 2.18 -14.04
CA TYR A 85 9.12 1.01 -13.76
C TYR A 85 8.47 0.48 -15.03
N GLU A 86 8.54 -0.83 -15.23
CA GLU A 86 7.86 -1.52 -16.31
C GLU A 86 6.38 -1.70 -15.96
N TYR A 87 5.50 -1.68 -16.96
CA TYR A 87 4.09 -2.01 -16.75
C TYR A 87 3.57 -2.99 -17.79
N LYS A 88 2.53 -3.74 -17.40
CA LYS A 88 1.77 -4.65 -18.24
C LYS A 88 0.30 -4.23 -18.21
N LYS A 89 -0.31 -4.09 -19.37
CA LYS A 89 -1.75 -3.85 -19.48
C LYS A 89 -2.47 -5.17 -19.25
N GLY A 90 -3.41 -5.18 -18.32
CA GLY A 90 -4.22 -6.35 -17.98
C GLY A 90 -5.62 -6.22 -18.57
N LYS A 91 -6.61 -6.33 -17.70
CA LYS A 91 -8.02 -6.04 -18.02
C LYS A 91 -8.20 -4.55 -18.35
N PRO A 92 -9.25 -4.13 -19.08
CA PRO A 92 -9.43 -2.73 -19.48
C PRO A 92 -9.33 -1.71 -18.32
N SER A 93 -9.73 -2.10 -17.11
CA SER A 93 -9.71 -1.24 -15.93
C SER A 93 -8.50 -1.44 -15.01
N ARG A 94 -7.48 -2.24 -15.39
CA ARG A 94 -6.32 -2.56 -14.56
C ARG A 94 -5.03 -2.67 -15.36
N ILE A 95 -3.95 -2.22 -14.76
CA ILE A 95 -2.58 -2.50 -15.22
C ILE A 95 -1.78 -3.09 -14.06
N ASN A 96 -0.66 -3.73 -14.38
CA ASN A 96 0.31 -4.20 -13.40
C ASN A 96 1.60 -3.40 -13.55
N VAL A 97 2.13 -2.84 -12.47
CA VAL A 97 3.38 -2.08 -12.47
C VAL A 97 4.44 -2.84 -11.67
N LYS A 98 5.62 -3.02 -12.25
CA LYS A 98 6.72 -3.73 -11.62
C LYS A 98 7.50 -2.79 -10.71
N ILE A 99 7.39 -2.99 -9.40
CA ILE A 99 8.05 -2.22 -8.34
C ILE A 99 8.83 -3.21 -7.47
N ASP A 100 10.12 -2.96 -7.26
CA ASP A 100 11.01 -3.83 -6.46
C ASP A 100 10.95 -5.33 -6.83
N GLY A 101 10.83 -5.60 -8.14
CA GLY A 101 10.78 -6.97 -8.67
C GLY A 101 9.42 -7.65 -8.59
N ARG A 102 8.41 -7.02 -7.97
CA ARG A 102 7.05 -7.53 -7.83
C ARG A 102 6.07 -6.73 -8.69
N TRP A 103 4.99 -7.37 -9.13
CA TRP A 103 3.98 -6.72 -9.97
C TRP A 103 2.80 -6.30 -9.12
N PHE A 104 2.62 -4.99 -8.95
CA PHE A 104 1.51 -4.40 -8.20
C PHE A 104 0.35 -4.07 -9.11
N ILE A 105 -0.86 -4.31 -8.64
CA ILE A 105 -2.08 -4.06 -9.38
C ILE A 105 -2.45 -2.59 -9.22
N PHE A 106 -2.60 -1.90 -10.34
CA PHE A 106 -3.12 -0.55 -10.39
C PHE A 106 -4.49 -0.58 -11.07
N ARG A 107 -5.49 0.06 -10.47
CA ARG A 107 -6.85 0.13 -11.01
C ARG A 107 -7.12 1.50 -11.61
N SER A 108 -7.96 1.54 -12.64
CA SER A 108 -8.50 2.79 -13.15
C SER A 108 -9.30 3.48 -12.04
N ILE A 109 -9.12 4.80 -11.91
CA ILE A 109 -9.92 5.60 -10.98
C ILE A 109 -11.40 5.69 -11.38
N ALA A 110 -11.75 5.27 -12.61
CA ALA A 110 -13.13 5.26 -13.11
C ALA A 110 -13.98 4.11 -12.54
N ILE A 111 -13.38 3.16 -11.81
CA ILE A 111 -14.09 2.05 -11.16
C ILE A 111 -13.93 2.08 -9.64
N SER A 112 -14.97 1.67 -8.92
CA SER A 112 -15.09 1.79 -7.46
C SER A 112 -14.74 0.50 -6.68
N TYR A 113 -13.94 -0.40 -7.25
CA TYR A 113 -13.63 -1.69 -6.61
C TYR A 113 -12.25 -1.65 -5.94
N ASP A 114 -12.19 -2.04 -4.67
CA ASP A 114 -11.03 -1.97 -3.78
C ASP A 114 -10.64 -3.30 -3.12
N GLY A 115 -11.33 -4.41 -3.43
CA GLY A 115 -11.00 -5.74 -2.91
C GLY A 115 -9.89 -6.48 -3.68
N PRO A 116 -9.35 -7.58 -3.12
CA PRO A 116 -8.43 -8.47 -3.82
C PRO A 116 -9.02 -8.97 -5.14
N THR A 117 -8.20 -9.07 -6.17
CA THR A 117 -8.62 -9.59 -7.48
C THR A 117 -8.34 -11.09 -7.57
N GLU A 118 -8.86 -11.72 -8.62
CA GLU A 118 -8.52 -13.09 -9.00
C GLU A 118 -7.02 -13.34 -9.23
N ASP A 119 -6.22 -12.27 -9.42
CA ASP A 119 -4.78 -12.36 -9.62
C ASP A 119 -3.99 -12.30 -8.29
N VAL A 120 -4.68 -12.04 -7.17
CA VAL A 120 -4.08 -12.01 -5.82
C VAL A 120 -4.02 -13.42 -5.27
N ALA A 121 -2.87 -13.80 -4.70
CA ALA A 121 -2.69 -15.13 -4.14
C ALA A 121 -3.69 -15.37 -3.01
N HIS A 122 -4.37 -16.51 -3.08
CA HIS A 122 -5.30 -16.92 -2.05
C HIS A 122 -5.35 -18.44 -1.88
N PHE A 123 -5.79 -18.88 -0.72
CA PHE A 123 -6.05 -20.30 -0.43
C PHE A 123 -7.22 -20.45 0.53
N VAL A 124 -7.78 -21.66 0.56
CA VAL A 124 -8.77 -22.09 1.56
C VAL A 124 -8.10 -23.06 2.53
N GLY A 125 -8.29 -22.81 3.83
CA GLY A 125 -7.73 -23.63 4.90
C GLY A 125 -8.75 -23.93 5.99
N VAL A 126 -8.37 -24.84 6.89
CA VAL A 126 -9.14 -25.15 8.11
C VAL A 126 -8.29 -24.79 9.32
N ILE A 127 -8.88 -24.10 10.29
CA ILE A 127 -8.23 -23.79 11.55
C ILE A 127 -8.11 -25.08 12.36
N VAL A 128 -6.88 -25.54 12.61
CA VAL A 128 -6.58 -26.77 13.36
C VAL A 128 -6.24 -26.50 14.81
N GLU A 129 -5.69 -25.32 15.11
CA GLU A 129 -5.36 -24.86 16.45
C GLU A 129 -5.54 -23.33 16.52
N THR A 130 -5.93 -22.84 17.69
CA THR A 130 -5.92 -21.42 18.00
C THR A 130 -5.00 -21.14 19.17
N ARG A 131 -4.35 -19.97 19.13
CA ARG A 131 -3.56 -19.40 20.22
C ARG A 131 -4.20 -18.07 20.64
N GLU A 132 -3.57 -17.35 21.55
CA GLU A 132 -4.08 -16.05 22.02
C GLU A 132 -4.31 -15.10 20.84
N ASP A 133 -3.28 -14.89 20.01
CA ASP A 133 -3.30 -13.93 18.89
C ASP A 133 -3.04 -14.57 17.52
N GLU A 134 -3.09 -15.91 17.42
CA GLU A 134 -2.77 -16.63 16.19
C GLU A 134 -3.78 -17.72 15.85
N LEU A 135 -3.99 -17.94 14.56
CA LEU A 135 -4.62 -19.12 14.00
C LEU A 135 -3.55 -20.01 13.38
N ILE A 136 -3.61 -21.30 13.67
CA ILE A 136 -2.82 -22.31 12.96
C ILE A 136 -3.75 -23.01 11.98
N VAL A 137 -3.39 -22.95 10.71
CA VAL A 137 -4.25 -23.32 9.59
C VAL A 137 -3.61 -24.41 8.76
N GLU A 138 -4.37 -25.48 8.50
CA GLU A 138 -4.03 -26.49 7.50
C GLU A 138 -4.64 -26.10 6.16
N ILE A 139 -3.81 -25.95 5.13
CA ILE A 139 -4.27 -25.62 3.78
C ILE A 139 -5.08 -26.79 3.21
N ARG A 140 -6.27 -26.51 2.67
CA ARG A 140 -7.16 -27.50 2.05
C ARG A 140 -7.23 -27.38 0.54
N SER A 141 -7.15 -26.16 0.02
CA SER A 141 -7.25 -25.92 -1.41
C SER A 141 -6.47 -24.67 -1.79
N ILE A 142 -5.70 -24.78 -2.86
CA ILE A 142 -4.98 -23.68 -3.50
C ILE A 142 -5.42 -23.68 -4.97
N PRO A 143 -5.86 -22.54 -5.54
CA PRO A 143 -6.07 -22.40 -6.97
C PRO A 143 -4.83 -22.82 -7.77
N GLU A 144 -5.03 -23.42 -8.96
CA GLU A 144 -3.96 -24.01 -9.76
C GLU A 144 -2.83 -23.01 -10.05
N GLU A 145 -3.20 -21.77 -10.37
CA GLU A 145 -2.31 -20.66 -10.66
C GLU A 145 -1.39 -20.28 -9.49
N PHE A 146 -1.72 -20.65 -8.24
CA PHE A 146 -0.95 -20.32 -7.05
C PHE A 146 -0.25 -21.52 -6.39
N GLN A 147 -0.44 -22.73 -6.92
CA GLN A 147 0.20 -23.94 -6.36
C GLN A 147 1.73 -23.84 -6.32
N TYR A 148 2.33 -23.10 -7.25
CA TYR A 148 3.78 -22.91 -7.28
C TYR A 148 4.34 -22.22 -6.03
N ILE A 149 3.52 -21.43 -5.33
CA ILE A 149 3.92 -20.66 -4.13
C ILE A 149 4.28 -21.63 -3.00
N PHE A 150 3.48 -22.67 -2.81
CA PHE A 150 3.64 -23.65 -1.73
C PHE A 150 4.45 -24.88 -2.12
N LYS A 151 5.12 -24.85 -3.28
CA LYS A 151 5.84 -25.99 -3.82
C LYS A 151 6.96 -26.45 -2.87
N ASN A 152 6.98 -27.74 -2.55
CA ASN A 152 7.86 -28.38 -1.56
C ASN A 152 7.61 -27.95 -0.09
N GLN A 153 6.48 -27.30 0.19
CA GLN A 153 6.07 -26.90 1.53
C GLN A 153 4.59 -27.25 1.80
N GLU A 154 4.03 -28.19 1.03
CA GLU A 154 2.61 -28.53 1.02
C GLU A 154 2.13 -29.17 2.34
N ASP A 155 3.03 -29.80 3.08
CA ASP A 155 2.74 -30.44 4.37
C ASP A 155 2.82 -29.47 5.57
N LYS A 156 3.29 -28.23 5.36
CA LYS A 156 3.44 -27.24 6.44
C LYS A 156 2.12 -26.57 6.79
N LEU A 157 1.95 -26.25 8.07
CA LEU A 157 0.84 -25.42 8.55
C LEU A 157 1.15 -23.94 8.36
N VAL A 158 0.12 -23.10 8.32
CA VAL A 158 0.26 -21.65 8.20
C VAL A 158 -0.15 -20.98 9.51
N SER A 159 0.72 -20.13 10.04
CA SER A 159 0.44 -19.24 11.16
C SER A 159 -0.13 -17.93 10.64
N LEU A 160 -1.30 -17.53 11.14
CA LEU A 160 -1.97 -16.28 10.78
C LEU A 160 -2.18 -15.42 12.03
N SER A 161 -1.74 -14.17 12.00
CA SER A 161 -2.10 -13.19 13.01
C SER A 161 -3.59 -12.87 12.93
N ILE A 162 -4.24 -12.78 14.10
CA ILE A 162 -5.67 -12.44 14.20
C ILE A 162 -5.92 -10.96 13.89
N GLU A 163 -4.89 -10.11 13.83
CA GLU A 163 -5.04 -8.69 13.47
C GLU A 163 -5.61 -8.49 12.06
N ASN A 164 -5.40 -9.45 11.16
CA ASN A 164 -5.91 -9.43 9.79
C ASN A 164 -7.24 -10.23 9.65
N LEU A 165 -7.83 -10.70 10.74
CA LEU A 165 -9.15 -11.33 10.70
C LEU A 165 -10.21 -10.29 10.38
N ASN A 166 -10.91 -10.54 9.27
CA ASN A 166 -12.13 -9.82 8.97
C ASN A 166 -13.17 -10.16 10.04
N HIS A 167 -13.82 -9.14 10.59
CA HIS A 167 -14.60 -9.24 11.82
C HIS A 167 -15.64 -10.37 11.79
N SER A 168 -15.70 -11.17 12.86
CA SER A 168 -16.77 -12.15 13.07
C SER A 168 -17.88 -11.56 13.97
N LEU A 169 -19.14 -11.75 13.55
CA LEU A 169 -20.44 -11.53 14.22
C LEU A 169 -20.79 -10.15 14.84
N ASP A 170 -19.87 -9.40 15.44
CA ASP A 170 -20.18 -8.11 16.10
C ASP A 170 -19.48 -6.87 15.49
N GLY A 171 -18.55 -7.09 14.56
CA GLY A 171 -17.80 -6.02 13.89
C GLY A 171 -16.78 -5.30 14.79
N LYS A 172 -16.50 -5.80 16.00
CA LYS A 172 -15.77 -5.06 17.04
C LYS A 172 -14.76 -5.88 17.83
N THR A 173 -14.99 -7.18 18.03
CA THR A 173 -14.11 -8.02 18.85
C THR A 173 -13.31 -8.96 17.96
N ILE A 174 -11.98 -8.85 18.02
CA ILE A 174 -11.06 -9.82 17.40
C ILE A 174 -10.73 -10.85 18.48
N THR A 175 -11.13 -12.10 18.26
CA THR A 175 -10.92 -13.21 19.20
C THR A 175 -10.78 -14.52 18.45
N THR A 176 -10.05 -15.48 19.03
CA THR A 176 -9.93 -16.84 18.53
C THR A 176 -10.98 -17.80 19.11
N GLU A 177 -11.81 -17.33 20.04
CA GLU A 177 -12.86 -18.14 20.67
C GLU A 177 -13.89 -18.64 19.64
N GLY A 178 -14.13 -19.95 19.63
CA GLY A 178 -15.11 -20.57 18.73
C GLY A 178 -14.67 -20.69 17.26
N LEU A 179 -13.40 -20.42 16.94
CA LEU A 179 -12.84 -20.57 15.59
C LEU A 179 -12.23 -21.94 15.25
N PRO A 180 -11.83 -22.84 16.18
CA PRO A 180 -11.32 -24.14 15.79
C PRO A 180 -12.29 -24.93 14.90
N SER A 181 -11.76 -25.57 13.85
CA SER A 181 -12.51 -26.29 12.79
C SER A 181 -13.24 -25.40 11.77
N ASN A 182 -13.24 -24.08 11.94
CA ASN A 182 -13.81 -23.17 10.94
C ASN A 182 -12.92 -23.13 9.68
N ILE A 183 -13.54 -22.81 8.56
CA ILE A 183 -12.86 -22.62 7.29
C ILE A 183 -12.42 -21.16 7.18
N VAL A 184 -11.21 -20.94 6.68
CA VAL A 184 -10.73 -19.61 6.32
C VAL A 184 -10.44 -19.53 4.83
N GLU A 185 -10.73 -18.37 4.25
CA GLU A 185 -10.25 -17.95 2.95
C GLU A 185 -9.27 -16.79 3.18
N VAL A 186 -8.03 -16.97 2.73
CA VAL A 186 -6.93 -16.05 3.02
C VAL A 186 -6.42 -15.47 1.72
N SER A 187 -6.35 -14.14 1.62
CA SER A 187 -5.71 -13.41 0.53
C SER A 187 -4.42 -12.76 1.02
N PHE A 188 -3.33 -12.91 0.28
CA PHE A 188 -2.01 -12.42 0.67
C PHE A 188 -1.16 -12.07 -0.55
N ASP A 189 0.04 -11.55 -0.29
CA ASP A 189 0.93 -11.01 -1.32
C ASP A 189 1.70 -12.06 -2.13
N GLY A 190 1.51 -13.34 -1.83
CA GLY A 190 2.18 -14.46 -2.50
C GLY A 190 3.57 -14.80 -1.95
N SER A 191 4.03 -14.14 -0.88
CA SER A 191 5.32 -14.44 -0.25
C SER A 191 5.16 -15.37 0.95
N LEU A 192 6.13 -16.27 1.16
CA LEU A 192 6.22 -17.18 2.29
C LEU A 192 7.50 -16.94 3.08
N VAL A 193 7.42 -17.11 4.39
CA VAL A 193 8.54 -17.07 5.32
C VAL A 193 8.50 -18.34 6.17
N ASP A 194 9.62 -19.05 6.28
CA ASP A 194 9.72 -20.16 7.22
C ASP A 194 9.74 -19.59 8.65
N LYS A 195 8.67 -19.84 9.42
CA LYS A 195 8.62 -19.49 10.84
C LYS A 195 9.40 -20.51 11.65
N ASP A 196 9.11 -21.78 11.41
CA ASP A 196 9.73 -22.95 12.05
C ASP A 196 9.76 -24.15 11.07
N ALA A 197 10.20 -25.32 11.55
CA ALA A 197 10.33 -26.54 10.74
C ALA A 197 9.03 -26.90 10.00
N ASP A 198 7.89 -26.83 10.69
CA ASP A 198 6.58 -27.30 10.19
C ASP A 198 5.56 -26.16 10.00
N ILE A 199 5.97 -24.90 10.21
CA ILE A 199 5.08 -23.73 10.19
C ILE A 199 5.61 -22.65 9.26
N LEU A 200 4.73 -22.16 8.40
CA LEU A 200 4.93 -21.01 7.52
C LEU A 200 4.26 -19.77 8.10
N GLU A 201 4.88 -18.62 7.86
CA GLU A 201 4.24 -17.32 7.88
C GLU A 201 4.05 -16.82 6.44
N LEU A 202 2.96 -16.10 6.23
CA LEU A 202 2.73 -15.39 4.98
C LEU A 202 3.44 -14.04 5.02
N GLY A 203 3.72 -13.47 3.86
CA GLY A 203 4.09 -12.07 3.74
C GLY A 203 2.95 -11.14 4.14
N GLN A 204 2.72 -10.08 3.37
CA GLN A 204 1.58 -9.21 3.66
C GLN A 204 0.25 -9.96 3.45
N ILE A 205 -0.54 -10.07 4.52
CA ILE A 205 -1.90 -10.59 4.49
C ILE A 205 -2.84 -9.42 4.21
N TYR A 206 -3.74 -9.61 3.24
CA TYR A 206 -4.73 -8.60 2.86
C TYR A 206 -6.08 -8.82 3.53
N ASP A 207 -6.51 -10.07 3.64
CA ASP A 207 -7.82 -10.42 4.15
C ASP A 207 -7.84 -11.87 4.65
N ILE A 208 -8.51 -12.11 5.78
CA ILE A 208 -8.83 -13.45 6.30
C ILE A 208 -10.33 -13.49 6.55
N GLN A 209 -11.06 -14.25 5.74
CA GLN A 209 -12.50 -14.44 5.89
C GLN A 209 -12.79 -15.78 6.57
N VAL A 210 -13.46 -15.74 7.72
CA VAL A 210 -13.95 -16.95 8.39
C VAL A 210 -15.31 -17.36 7.84
N ARG A 211 -15.44 -18.62 7.43
CA ARG A 211 -16.71 -19.25 7.05
C ARG A 211 -17.08 -20.29 8.11
N ASN A 212 -18.17 -20.06 8.82
CA ASN A 212 -18.69 -21.01 9.81
C ASN A 212 -19.34 -22.21 9.09
N LEU A 213 -19.01 -23.43 9.55
CA LEU A 213 -19.80 -24.62 9.23
C LEU A 213 -21.03 -24.56 10.15
N TYR A 214 -22.20 -24.30 9.58
CA TYR A 214 -23.49 -24.31 10.31
C TYR A 214 -23.79 -25.67 10.94
#